data_AF-A0A2S8FY49-F1
#
_entry.id   AF-A0A2S8FY49-F1
#
_cell.length_a   1.000
_cell.length_b   1.000
_cell.length_c   1.000
_cell.angle_alpha   90.00
_cell.angle_beta   90.00
_cell.angle_gamma   90.00
#
_symmetry.space_group_name_H-M   'P 1'
#
loop_
_entity.id
_entity.type
_entity.pdbx_description
1 polymer ?
#
loop_
_entity_poly.entity_id
_entity_poly.type
_entity_poly.pdbx_seq_one_letter_code
_entity_poly.pdbx_strand_id
1 'polypeptide(L)'
;MSDKTIFKRIIDKEIPADIIYEDDQCLAFKDIAPKAPTHVLIIPKKEIATVDDLADEDAALIGHMWIVIRNLARDLGLEDGYRVIVNCKEAGGQEVPHLHYHLLGGRQMTWPPG
;
A
#
# COMPACT_ATOMS: atom_id res chain seq x y z
N MET A 1 -19.22 11.99 -12.51
CA MET A 1 -17.97 11.21 -12.48
C MET A 1 -17.39 11.44 -11.10
N SER A 2 -17.04 10.39 -10.37
CA SER A 2 -16.38 10.56 -9.07
C SER A 2 -15.00 11.19 -9.29
N ASP A 3 -14.64 12.18 -8.46
CA ASP A 3 -13.31 12.79 -8.53
C ASP A 3 -12.21 11.75 -8.24
N LYS A 4 -11.08 11.84 -8.95
CA LYS A 4 -9.94 10.94 -8.76
C LYS A 4 -9.46 10.96 -7.31
N THR A 5 -9.17 9.79 -6.74
CA THR A 5 -8.48 9.70 -5.45
C THR A 5 -7.06 10.27 -5.56
N ILE A 6 -6.47 10.66 -4.44
CA ILE A 6 -5.07 11.10 -4.41
C ILE A 6 -4.11 10.03 -4.97
N PHE A 7 -4.40 8.74 -4.73
CA PHE A 7 -3.61 7.63 -5.26
C PHE A 7 -3.77 7.46 -6.77
N LYS A 8 -4.97 7.66 -7.31
CA LYS A 8 -5.16 7.69 -8.76
C LYS A 8 -4.36 8.83 -9.42
N ARG A 9 -4.32 10.01 -8.78
CA ARG A 9 -3.48 11.14 -9.24
C ARG A 9 -1.98 10.82 -9.18
N ILE A 10 -1.51 10.03 -8.22
CA ILE A 10 -0.12 9.52 -8.16
C ILE A 10 0.14 8.51 -9.29
N ILE A 11 -0.76 7.56 -9.53
CA ILE A 11 -0.66 6.58 -10.62
C ILE A 11 -0.55 7.30 -11.97
N ASP A 12 -1.40 8.31 -12.19
CA ASP A 12 -1.46 9.09 -13.42
C ASP A 12 -0.33 10.14 -13.53
N LYS A 13 0.58 10.19 -12.54
CA LYS A 13 1.70 11.15 -12.45
C LYS A 13 1.29 12.62 -12.46
N GLU A 14 0.05 12.91 -12.04
CA GLU A 14 -0.46 14.28 -11.91
C GLU A 14 0.11 14.99 -10.68
N ILE A 15 0.51 14.24 -9.66
CA ILE A 15 1.20 14.73 -8.47
C ILE A 15 2.43 13.88 -8.17
N PRO A 16 3.50 14.46 -7.60
CA PRO A 16 4.73 13.73 -7.31
C PRO A 16 4.55 12.77 -6.12
N ALA A 17 5.28 11.66 -6.17
CA ALA A 17 5.47 10.75 -5.04
C ALA A 17 6.91 10.18 -5.12
N ASP A 18 7.47 9.82 -3.96
CA ASP A 18 8.76 9.11 -3.90
C ASP A 18 8.52 7.63 -4.23
N ILE A 19 8.41 7.35 -5.54
CA ILE A 19 8.14 6.03 -6.10
C ILE A 19 9.39 5.17 -6.00
N ILE A 20 9.26 4.00 -5.38
CA ILE A 20 10.35 3.04 -5.19
C ILE A 20 10.15 1.75 -5.99
N TYR A 21 8.93 1.50 -6.47
CA TYR A 21 8.61 0.37 -7.34
C TYR A 21 7.41 0.70 -8.21
N GLU A 22 7.44 0.24 -9.46
CA GLU A 22 6.32 0.33 -10.37
C GLU A 22 6.42 -0.77 -11.42
N ASP A 23 5.31 -1.45 -11.66
CA ASP A 23 5.12 -2.37 -12.79
C ASP A 23 3.78 -2.10 -13.47
N ASP A 24 3.31 -3.03 -14.30
CA ASP A 24 2.04 -2.94 -15.01
C ASP A 24 0.80 -3.08 -14.09
N GLN A 25 0.95 -3.70 -12.91
CA GLN A 25 -0.16 -4.04 -12.02
C GLN A 25 -0.26 -3.15 -10.78
N CYS A 26 0.85 -2.65 -10.26
CA CYS A 26 0.92 -1.92 -8.99
C CYS A 26 2.02 -0.85 -8.97
N LEU A 27 1.98 -0.03 -7.93
CA LEU A 27 2.93 1.04 -7.68
C LEU A 27 3.19 1.13 -6.16
N ALA A 28 4.45 1.31 -5.77
CA ALA A 28 4.83 1.53 -4.38
C ALA A 28 5.62 2.83 -4.20
N PHE A 29 5.30 3.56 -3.14
CA PHE A 29 5.90 4.85 -2.84
C PHE A 29 5.99 5.10 -1.33
N LYS A 30 6.91 5.95 -0.91
CA LYS A 30 7.04 6.30 0.51
C LYS A 30 5.84 7.12 0.97
N ASP A 31 5.32 6.77 2.14
CA ASP A 31 4.25 7.54 2.78
C ASP A 31 4.77 8.94 3.16
N ILE A 32 3.97 9.98 2.91
CA ILE A 32 4.34 11.37 3.22
C ILE A 32 4.32 11.67 4.73
N ALA A 33 3.58 10.87 5.51
CA ALA A 33 3.44 10.97 6.96
C ALA A 33 3.85 9.64 7.64
N PRO A 34 5.15 9.25 7.58
CA PRO A 34 5.61 7.94 8.01
C PRO A 34 5.33 7.63 9.49
N LYS A 35 4.87 6.40 9.79
CA LYS A 35 4.61 5.91 11.15
C LYS A 35 5.69 4.96 11.68
N ALA A 36 6.71 4.70 10.87
CA ALA A 36 7.90 3.93 11.18
C ALA A 36 9.06 4.44 10.30
N PRO A 37 10.33 4.15 10.65
CA PRO A 37 11.48 4.55 9.83
C PRO A 37 11.36 4.16 8.36
N THR A 38 10.81 2.98 8.10
CA THR A 38 10.32 2.59 6.78
C THR A 38 8.81 2.56 6.80
N HIS A 39 8.15 3.40 5.99
CA HIS A 39 6.71 3.38 5.77
C HIS A 39 6.44 3.57 4.27
N VAL A 40 5.96 2.51 3.62
CA VAL A 40 5.69 2.47 2.18
C VAL A 40 4.24 2.08 1.95
N LEU A 41 3.60 2.72 0.99
CA LEU A 41 2.28 2.34 0.49
C LEU A 41 2.45 1.56 -0.81
N ILE A 42 1.78 0.41 -0.91
CA ILE A 42 1.71 -0.42 -2.12
C ILE A 42 0.25 -0.43 -2.59
N ILE A 43 0.00 0.04 -3.81
CA ILE A 43 -1.36 0.22 -4.36
C ILE A 43 -1.50 -0.51 -5.71
N PRO A 44 -2.66 -1.10 -6.02
CA PRO A 44 -2.94 -1.60 -7.35
C PRO A 44 -3.18 -0.43 -8.31
N LYS A 45 -2.82 -0.61 -9.58
CA LYS A 45 -3.21 0.32 -10.66
C LYS A 45 -4.70 0.20 -11.00
N LYS A 46 -5.28 -0.99 -10.82
CA LYS A 46 -6.75 -1.20 -10.84
C LYS A 46 -7.36 -0.42 -9.67
N GLU A 47 -8.40 0.36 -9.95
CA GLU A 47 -9.11 1.15 -8.93
C GLU A 47 -10.08 0.24 -8.17
N ILE A 48 -9.66 -0.19 -6.99
CA ILE A 48 -10.45 -0.99 -6.04
C ILE A 48 -10.58 -0.13 -4.78
N ALA A 49 -11.80 0.22 -4.35
CA ALA A 49 -11.96 1.22 -3.29
C ALA A 49 -11.53 0.68 -1.91
N THR A 50 -11.97 -0.52 -1.55
CA THR A 50 -11.67 -1.16 -0.27
C THR A 50 -11.43 -2.66 -0.46
N VAL A 51 -11.00 -3.38 0.58
CA VAL A 51 -10.88 -4.85 0.52
C VAL A 51 -12.23 -5.54 0.28
N ASP A 52 -13.35 -4.92 0.66
CA ASP A 52 -14.71 -5.45 0.45
C ASP A 52 -15.14 -5.38 -1.03
N ASP A 53 -14.44 -4.58 -1.85
CA ASP A 53 -14.73 -4.40 -3.27
C ASP A 53 -13.89 -5.33 -4.16
N LEU A 54 -13.12 -6.25 -3.56
CA LEU A 54 -12.39 -7.28 -4.30
C LEU A 54 -13.35 -8.29 -4.92
N ALA A 55 -13.11 -8.64 -6.18
CA ALA A 55 -13.78 -9.74 -6.86
C ALA A 55 -12.86 -10.98 -6.95
N ASP A 56 -13.43 -12.15 -7.21
CA ASP A 56 -12.65 -13.40 -7.34
C ASP A 56 -11.57 -13.31 -8.44
N GLU A 57 -11.82 -12.50 -9.49
CA GLU A 57 -10.86 -12.22 -10.57
C GLU A 57 -9.59 -11.48 -10.09
N ASP A 58 -9.66 -10.78 -8.95
CA ASP A 58 -8.54 -10.02 -8.39
C ASP A 58 -7.53 -10.89 -7.62
N ALA A 59 -7.82 -12.18 -7.43
CA ALA A 59 -6.96 -13.06 -6.63
C ALA A 59 -5.50 -13.08 -7.11
N ALA A 60 -5.27 -13.08 -8.43
CA ALA A 60 -3.92 -13.05 -8.99
C ALA A 60 -3.22 -11.70 -8.75
N LEU A 61 -3.95 -10.59 -8.85
CA LEU A 61 -3.44 -9.25 -8.55
C LEU A 61 -3.03 -9.13 -7.07
N ILE A 62 -3.87 -9.60 -6.15
CA ILE A 62 -3.55 -9.58 -4.72
C ILE A 62 -2.35 -10.48 -4.40
N GLY A 63 -2.28 -11.66 -5.02
CA GLY A 63 -1.10 -12.52 -4.93
C GLY A 63 0.17 -11.81 -5.39
N HIS A 64 0.12 -11.14 -6.54
CA HIS A 64 1.22 -10.32 -7.05
C HIS A 64 1.65 -9.22 -6.06
N MET A 65 0.69 -8.47 -5.52
CA MET A 65 0.97 -7.42 -4.53
C MET A 65 1.72 -7.94 -3.30
N TRP A 66 1.36 -9.13 -2.78
CA TRP A 66 2.09 -9.74 -1.66
C TRP A 66 3.52 -10.16 -2.02
N ILE A 67 3.76 -10.59 -3.25
CA ILE A 67 5.13 -10.86 -3.73
C ILE A 67 5.94 -9.57 -3.81
N VAL A 68 5.34 -8.48 -4.32
CA VAL A 68 5.98 -7.16 -4.36
C VAL A 68 6.31 -6.66 -2.95
N ILE A 69 5.37 -6.76 -1.99
CA ILE A 69 5.59 -6.39 -0.59
C ILE A 69 6.77 -7.15 0.02
N ARG A 70 6.84 -8.47 -0.18
CA ARG A 70 7.96 -9.30 0.30
C ARG A 70 9.30 -8.86 -0.30
N ASN A 71 9.33 -8.57 -1.61
CA ASN A 71 10.56 -8.14 -2.29
C ASN A 71 11.00 -6.76 -1.78
N LEU A 72 10.08 -5.80 -1.72
CA LEU A 72 10.33 -4.46 -1.18
C LEU A 72 10.85 -4.50 0.25
N ALA A 73 10.28 -5.36 1.11
CA ALA A 73 10.76 -5.48 2.48
C ALA A 73 12.23 -5.95 2.54
N ARG A 74 12.66 -6.86 1.65
CA ARG A 74 14.05 -7.27 1.54
C ARG A 74 14.94 -6.15 1.01
N ASP A 75 14.52 -5.49 -0.06
CA ASP A 75 15.28 -4.40 -0.69
C ASP A 75 15.44 -3.19 0.24
N LEU A 76 14.49 -2.99 1.15
CA LEU A 76 14.52 -1.95 2.18
C LEU A 76 15.23 -2.37 3.48
N GLY A 77 15.83 -3.57 3.53
CA GLY A 77 16.61 -4.05 4.66
C GLY A 77 15.78 -4.39 5.90
N LEU A 78 14.52 -4.79 5.75
CA LEU A 78 13.62 -5.13 6.86
C LEU A 78 13.77 -6.60 7.31
N GLU A 79 15.01 -7.07 7.43
CA GLU A 79 15.34 -8.47 7.73
C GLU A 79 14.95 -8.88 9.15
N ASP A 80 15.00 -7.94 10.10
CA ASP A 80 14.58 -8.14 11.50
C ASP A 80 13.05 -8.20 11.68
N GLY A 81 12.30 -8.00 10.60
CA GLY A 81 10.85 -8.07 10.57
C GLY A 81 10.16 -6.75 10.20
N TYR A 82 8.88 -6.88 9.85
CA TYR A 82 8.03 -5.79 9.41
C TYR A 82 6.55 -6.12 9.66
N ARG A 83 5.68 -5.11 9.57
CA ARG A 83 4.23 -5.27 9.64
C ARG A 83 3.59 -4.79 8.35
N VAL A 84 2.65 -5.57 7.83
CA VAL A 84 1.80 -5.19 6.70
C VAL A 84 0.39 -4.91 7.23
N ILE A 85 -0.19 -3.77 6.87
CA ILE A 85 -1.54 -3.36 7.31
C ILE A 85 -2.37 -3.01 6.08
N VAL A 86 -3.61 -3.47 6.05
CA VAL A 86 -4.65 -3.00 5.14
C VAL A 86 -5.83 -2.54 5.98
N ASN A 87 -6.25 -1.29 5.78
CA ASN A 87 -7.38 -0.71 6.49
C ASN A 87 -8.63 -0.80 5.61
N CYS A 88 -9.76 -1.19 6.20
CA CYS A 88 -11.05 -1.23 5.51
C CYS A 88 -12.05 -0.32 6.22
N LYS A 89 -12.61 0.64 5.46
CA LYS A 89 -13.65 1.58 5.90
C LYS A 89 -13.21 2.43 7.11
N GLU A 90 -14.14 3.24 7.62
CA GLU A 90 -13.91 4.21 8.69
C GLU A 90 -13.39 3.58 9.98
N ALA A 91 -14.04 2.51 10.47
CA ALA A 91 -13.63 1.83 11.70
C ALA A 91 -12.26 1.14 11.61
N GLY A 92 -11.84 0.76 10.40
CA GLY A 92 -10.50 0.26 10.14
C GLY A 92 -9.45 1.36 9.96
N GLY A 93 -9.85 2.64 9.96
CA GLY A 93 -8.94 3.77 9.75
C GLY A 93 -8.50 3.95 8.28
N GLN A 94 -9.37 3.59 7.32
CA GLN A 94 -9.07 3.82 5.90
C GLN A 94 -9.29 5.29 5.53
N GLU A 95 -8.24 6.00 5.15
CA GLU A 95 -8.30 7.43 4.81
C GLU A 95 -8.55 7.68 3.32
N VAL A 96 -8.00 6.84 2.43
CA VAL A 96 -8.14 6.96 0.98
C VAL A 96 -8.95 5.77 0.44
N PRO A 97 -10.03 6.00 -0.32
CA PRO A 97 -10.86 4.94 -0.91
C PRO A 97 -10.20 4.36 -2.17
N HIS A 98 -9.00 3.82 -2.01
CA HIS A 98 -8.23 3.08 -3.00
C HIS A 98 -7.37 2.07 -2.23
N LEU A 99 -7.51 0.78 -2.48
CA LEU A 99 -6.85 -0.31 -1.77
C LEU A 99 -5.34 -0.05 -1.64
N HIS A 100 -4.83 -0.13 -0.43
CA HIS A 100 -3.41 0.11 -0.17
C HIS A 100 -2.93 -0.75 0.99
N TYR A 101 -1.71 -1.26 0.84
CA TYR A 101 -0.99 -1.92 1.92
C TYR A 101 0.05 -0.96 2.48
N HIS A 102 0.02 -0.78 3.79
CA HIS A 102 1.12 -0.17 4.52
C HIS A 102 2.17 -1.23 4.81
N LEU A 103 3.42 -0.99 4.40
CA LEU A 103 4.59 -1.75 4.83
C LEU A 103 5.38 -0.91 5.83
N LEU A 104 5.38 -1.34 7.10
CA LEU A 104 6.04 -0.65 8.22
C LEU A 104 7.21 -1.46 8.76
N GLY A 105 8.37 -0.83 8.94
CA GLY A 105 9.56 -1.49 9.46
C GLY A 105 10.64 -0.53 9.97
N GLY A 106 11.80 -1.08 10.33
CA GLY A 106 12.95 -0.32 10.85
C GLY A 106 12.86 0.04 12.34
N ARG A 107 11.85 -0.50 13.05
CA ARG A 107 11.74 -0.44 14.51
C ARG A 107 10.90 -1.62 15.02
N GLN A 108 10.96 -1.91 16.31
CA GLN A 108 10.04 -2.85 16.95
C GLN A 108 8.60 -2.37 16.80
N MET A 109 7.72 -3.24 16.30
CA MET A 109 6.28 -3.00 16.26
C MET A 109 5.65 -3.42 17.58
N THR A 110 4.73 -2.60 18.10
CA THR A 110 4.03 -2.82 19.37
C THR A 110 2.71 -3.57 19.16
N TRP A 111 2.16 -4.07 20.27
CA TRP A 111 0.83 -4.68 20.34
C TRP A 111 0.01 -3.99 21.46
N PRO A 112 -1.27 -3.64 21.24
CA PRO A 112 -2.05 -3.81 20.01
C PRO A 112 -1.54 -2.93 18.84
N PRO A 113 -1.91 -3.25 17.58
CA PRO A 113 -1.35 -2.62 16.38
C PRO A 113 -2.08 -1.32 16.00
N GLY A 114 -2.26 -0.43 16.98
CA GLY A 114 -3.37 0.54 16.95
C GLY A 114 -4.57 -0.06 17.65
#